data_AF-A0A352RUJ7-F1
#
_entry.id   AF-A0A352RUJ7-F1
#
_cell.length_a   1.000
_cell.length_b   1.000
_cell.length_c   1.000
_cell.angle_alpha   90.00
_cell.angle_beta   90.00
_cell.angle_gamma   90.00
#
_symmetry.space_group_name_H-M   'P 1'
#
loop_
_entity.id
_entity.type
_entity.pdbx_description
1 polymer ?
#
loop_
_entity_poly.entity_id
_entity_poly.type
_entity_poly.pdbx_seq_one_letter_code
_entity_poly.pdbx_strand_id
1 'polypeptide(L)' 'LLSAGGDRQAELDATIDIRAELPKIRAQTLVIGMQQDRLVPPAHCRDLAAGIAGARYEQIDCGHLVTLEQPGALL' A
#
# COMPACT_ATOMS: atom_id res chain seq x y z
N LEU A 1 -18.91 12.17 -0.47
CA LEU A 1 -19.69 11.02 -0.99
C LEU A 1 -18.80 10.31 -1.99
N LEU A 2 -18.62 9.00 -1.86
CA LEU A 2 -17.89 8.23 -2.85
C LEU A 2 -18.62 8.36 -4.20
N SER A 3 -17.88 8.29 -5.30
CA SER A 3 -18.47 8.24 -6.64
C SER A 3 -19.37 7.00 -6.77
N ALA A 4 -20.29 7.00 -7.73
CA ALA A 4 -21.11 5.83 -8.02
C ALA A 4 -20.22 4.58 -8.20
N GLY A 5 -20.41 3.58 -7.34
CA GLY A 5 -19.59 2.35 -7.31
C GLY A 5 -18.55 2.28 -6.18
N GLY A 6 -18.30 3.37 -5.44
CA GLY A 6 -17.29 3.37 -4.37
C GLY A 6 -17.59 2.39 -3.24
N ASP A 7 -18.86 2.16 -2.89
CA ASP A 7 -19.21 1.18 -1.85
C ASP A 7 -18.85 -0.25 -2.27
N ARG A 8 -19.07 -0.60 -3.54
CA ARG A 8 -18.67 -1.91 -4.09
C ARG A 8 -17.15 -2.06 -4.16
N GLN A 9 -16.43 -0.96 -4.43
CA GLN A 9 -14.97 -0.98 -4.37
C GLN A 9 -14.47 -1.21 -2.95
N ALA A 10 -15.01 -0.49 -1.96
CA ALA A 10 -14.64 -0.66 -0.57
C ALA A 10 -14.93 -2.08 -0.04
N GLU A 11 -16.05 -2.67 -0.48
CA GLU A 11 -16.38 -4.08 -0.17
C GLU A 11 -15.37 -5.06 -0.78
N LEU A 12 -14.95 -4.82 -2.02
CA LEU A 12 -13.93 -5.65 -2.66
C LEU A 12 -12.57 -5.50 -1.96
N ASP A 13 -12.14 -4.26 -1.69
CA ASP A 13 -10.87 -3.96 -1.00
C ASP A 13 -10.79 -4.65 0.38
N ALA A 14 -11.94 -4.79 1.07
CA ALA A 14 -12.02 -5.46 2.35
C ALA A 14 -11.96 -7.01 2.29
N THR A 15 -12.21 -7.61 1.12
CA THR A 15 -12.39 -9.07 0.97
C THR A 15 -11.40 -9.74 0.02
N ILE A 16 -10.81 -8.98 -0.90
CA ILE A 16 -9.84 -9.50 -1.87
C ILE A 16 -8.55 -9.93 -1.16
N ASP A 17 -8.07 -11.14 -1.50
CA ASP A 17 -6.75 -11.62 -1.10
C ASP A 17 -5.90 -11.89 -2.33
N ILE A 18 -4.84 -11.08 -2.50
CA ILE A 18 -3.90 -11.18 -3.63
C ILE A 18 -2.52 -11.70 -3.21
N ARG A 19 -2.35 -12.19 -1.98
CA ARG A 19 -1.03 -12.59 -1.46
C ARG A 19 -0.38 -13.71 -2.27
N ALA A 20 -1.18 -14.59 -2.88
CA ALA A 20 -0.70 -15.66 -3.74
C ALA A 20 -0.06 -15.17 -5.06
N GLU A 21 -0.31 -13.91 -5.44
CA GLU A 21 0.22 -13.31 -6.66
C GLU A 21 1.60 -12.67 -6.45
N LEU A 22 1.96 -12.32 -5.21
CA LEU A 22 3.20 -11.60 -4.89
C LEU A 22 4.49 -12.30 -5.37
N PRO A 23 4.64 -13.63 -5.24
CA PRO A 23 5.84 -14.33 -5.73
C PRO A 23 6.02 -14.30 -7.25
N LYS A 24 4.98 -13.92 -8.01
CA LYS A 24 5.01 -13.81 -9.47
C LYS A 24 5.65 -12.49 -9.93
N ILE A 25 5.79 -11.50 -9.05
CA ILE A 25 6.41 -10.21 -9.37
C ILE A 25 7.92 -10.42 -9.63
N ARG A 26 8.38 -10.00 -10.81
CA ARG A 26 9.79 -10.07 -11.24
C ARG A 26 10.47 -8.71 -11.36
N ALA A 27 9.69 -7.63 -11.33
CA ALA A 27 10.22 -6.28 -11.41
C ALA A 27 10.92 -5.88 -10.11
N GLN A 28 11.93 -5.01 -10.23
CA GLN A 28 12.52 -4.36 -9.06
C GLN A 28 11.43 -3.58 -8.33
N THR A 29 11.26 -3.85 -7.04
CA THR A 29 10.14 -3.31 -6.25
C THR A 29 10.65 -2.59 -5.01
N LEU A 30 10.15 -1.38 -4.81
CA LEU A 30 10.21 -0.64 -3.55
C LEU A 30 8.79 -0.51 -3.03
N VAL A 31 8.55 -0.99 -1.81
CA VAL A 31 7.29 -0.79 -1.08
C VAL A 31 7.51 0.32 -0.06
N ILE A 32 6.66 1.34 -0.10
CA ILE A 32 6.72 2.47 0.84
C ILE A 32 5.45 2.45 1.69
N GLY A 33 5.60 2.37 3.00
CA GLY A 33 4.50 2.49 3.95
C GLY A 33 4.44 3.88 4.58
N MET A 34 3.23 4.36 4.88
CA MET A 34 3.04 5.61 5.60
C MET A 34 2.75 5.33 7.08
N GLN A 35 3.63 5.75 7.98
CA GLN A 35 3.66 5.30 9.38
C GLN A 35 2.36 5.56 10.15
N GLN A 36 1.65 6.65 9.81
CA GLN A 36 0.43 7.08 10.48
C GLN A 36 -0.84 6.70 9.70
N ASP A 37 -0.72 5.88 8.65
CA ASP A 37 -1.85 5.47 7.83
C ASP A 37 -2.79 4.53 8.58
N ARG A 38 -4.06 4.95 8.66
CA ARG A 38 -5.15 4.21 9.28
C ARG A 38 -6.08 3.55 8.27
N LEU A 39 -6.00 3.92 7.00
CA LEU A 39 -6.75 3.31 5.91
C LEU A 39 -6.04 2.04 5.43
N VAL A 40 -4.71 2.10 5.27
CA VAL A 40 -3.87 0.95 4.94
C VAL A 40 -2.71 0.90 5.94
N PRO A 41 -2.88 0.22 7.09
CA PRO A 41 -1.85 0.14 8.12
C PRO A 41 -0.48 -0.32 7.57
N PRO A 42 0.65 0.21 8.09
CA PRO A 42 2.00 -0.16 7.65
C PRO A 42 2.32 -1.66 7.65
N ALA A 43 1.60 -2.45 8.45
CA ALA A 43 1.72 -3.89 8.47
C ALA A 43 1.43 -4.51 7.09
N HIS A 44 0.43 -4.03 6.36
CA HIS A 44 0.11 -4.53 5.02
C HIS A 44 1.25 -4.28 4.04
N CYS A 45 1.92 -3.12 4.12
CA CYS A 45 3.08 -2.82 3.30
C CYS A 45 4.27 -3.73 3.64
N ARG A 46 4.47 -4.07 4.91
CA ARG A 46 5.50 -5.04 5.32
C ARG A 46 5.20 -6.44 4.79
N ASP A 47 3.96 -6.89 4.90
CA ASP A 47 3.53 -8.19 4.36
C ASP A 47 3.68 -8.23 2.83
N LEU A 48 3.35 -7.14 2.15
CA LEU A 48 3.56 -6.99 0.71
C LEU A 48 5.04 -7.10 0.34
N ALA A 49 5.92 -6.38 1.03
CA ALA A 49 7.36 -6.43 0.79
C ALA A 49 7.93 -7.84 1.05
N ALA A 50 7.48 -8.50 2.12
CA ALA A 50 7.89 -9.86 2.45
C ALA A 50 7.45 -10.90 1.39
N GLY A 51 6.31 -10.67 0.73
CA GLY A 51 5.79 -11.55 -0.32
C GLY A 51 6.46 -11.39 -1.69
N ILE A 52 7.24 -10.32 -1.91
CA ILE A 52 7.87 -10.01 -3.19
C ILE A 52 9.37 -10.27 -3.11
N ALA A 53 9.87 -11.18 -3.94
CA ALA A 53 11.28 -11.54 -3.94
C ALA A 53 12.18 -10.33 -4.27
N GLY A 54 13.07 -9.99 -3.34
CA GLY A 54 14.04 -8.89 -3.51
C GLY A 54 13.44 -7.49 -3.36
N ALA A 55 12.21 -7.35 -2.88
CA ALA A 55 11.64 -6.03 -2.58
C ALA A 55 12.39 -5.34 -1.44
N ARG A 56 12.49 -4.01 -1.53
CA ARG A 56 12.88 -3.14 -0.41
C ARG A 56 11.64 -2.56 0.26
N TYR A 57 11.74 -2.28 1.55
CA TYR A 57 10.69 -1.64 2.33
C TYR A 57 11.23 -0.37 2.98
N GLU A 58 10.51 0.74 2.80
CA GLU A 58 10.80 2.03 3.43
C GLU A 58 9.53 2.61 4.07
N GLN A 59 9.71 3.57 4.98
CA GLN A 59 8.62 4.24 5.65
C GLN A 59 8.75 5.75 5.62
N ILE A 60 7.61 6.44 5.53
CA ILE A 60 7.51 7.89 5.63
C ILE A 60 6.61 8.23 6.83
N ASP A 61 7.02 9.19 7.65
CA ASP A 61 6.24 9.64 8.82
C ASP A 61 5.10 10.59 8.40
N CYS A 62 4.09 10.04 7.73
CA CYS A 62 2.86 10.73 7.37
C CYS A 62 1.65 9.78 7.42
N GLY A 63 0.45 10.34 7.24
CA GLY A 63 -0.78 9.61 7.02
C GLY A 63 -0.92 9.10 5.59
N HIS A 64 -2.16 8.74 5.21
CA HIS A 64 -2.45 8.04 3.97
C HIS A 64 -2.10 8.85 2.70
N LEU A 65 -2.26 10.17 2.75
CA LEU A 65 -2.18 11.04 1.57
C LEU A 65 -0.82 11.74 1.51
N VAL A 66 0.26 10.97 1.41
CA VAL A 66 1.66 11.45 1.40
C VAL A 66 1.93 12.62 0.45
N THR A 67 1.30 12.66 -0.72
CA THR A 67 1.47 13.76 -1.69
C THR A 67 0.89 15.10 -1.20
N LEU A 68 -0.07 15.06 -0.27
CA LEU A 68 -0.64 16.24 0.39
C LEU A 68 0.06 16.52 1.72
N GLU A 69 0.40 15.47 2.47
CA GLU A 69 0.93 15.59 3.83
C GLU A 69 2.43 15.89 3.87
N GLN A 70 3.21 15.32 2.95
CA GLN A 70 4.64 15.56 2.80
C GLN A 70 5.05 15.69 1.32
N PRO A 71 4.70 16.81 0.67
CA PRO A 71 5.10 17.06 -0.71
C PRO A 71 6.61 16.96 -0.88
N GLY A 72 7.07 16.11 -1.79
CA GLY A 72 8.50 15.87 -2.07
C GLY A 72 9.11 14.66 -1.38
N ALA A 73 8.40 13.97 -0.48
CA ALA A 73 8.92 12.77 0.19
C ALA A 73 9.06 11.54 -0.74
N LEU A 74 8.51 11.59 -1.96
CA LEU A 74 8.55 10.53 -2.97
C LEU A 74 9.41 10.86 -4.20
N LEU A 75 10.13 11.99 -4.20
CA LEU A 75 10.95 12.47 -5.32
C LEU A 75 12.44 12.22 -5.11
#